data_AF-A0A327WQA8-F1
#
_entry.id   AF-A0A327WQA8-F1
#
_cell.length_a   1.000
_cell.length_b   1.000
_cell.length_c   1.000
_cell.angle_alpha   90.00
_cell.angle_beta   90.00
_cell.angle_gamma   90.00
#
_symmetry.space_group_name_H-M   'P 1'
#
loop_
_entity.id
_entity.type
_entity.pdbx_description
1 polymer ?
#
loop_
_entity_poly.entity_id
_entity_poly.type
_entity_poly.pdbx_seq_one_letter_code
_entity_poly.pdbx_strand_id
1 'polypeptide(L)' 'MASQENLLKDASEVIDKRLPISHKERLKVSASDDAQTLTIDGLSDEEQEVVKEILRKEYGYQGLQ' A
#
# COMPACT_ATOMS: atom_id res chain seq x y z
N MET A 1 11.93 10.60 7.56
CA MET A 1 11.89 10.13 6.16
C MET A 1 11.34 8.72 6.21
N ALA A 2 10.19 8.46 5.59
CA ALA A 2 9.67 7.10 5.54
C ALA A 2 10.47 6.32 4.50
N SER A 3 11.01 5.17 4.88
CA SER A 3 11.80 4.34 3.97
C SER A 3 10.87 3.53 3.07
N GLN A 4 11.26 3.34 1.81
CA GLN A 4 10.56 2.47 0.84
C GLN A 4 10.24 1.09 1.44
N GLU A 5 11.19 0.49 2.18
CA GLU A 5 11.00 -0.80 2.85
C GLU A 5 9.87 -0.78 3.89
N ASN A 6 9.73 0.30 4.67
CA ASN A 6 8.62 0.43 5.63
C ASN A 6 7.29 0.56 4.90
N LEU A 7 7.24 1.36 3.83
CA LEU A 7 6.01 1.53 3.04
C LEU A 7 5.53 0.21 2.44
N LEU A 8 6.45 -0.59 1.88
CA LEU A 8 6.13 -1.91 1.33
C LEU A 8 5.59 -2.86 2.41
N LYS A 9 6.21 -2.86 3.59
CA LYS A 9 5.79 -3.70 4.72
C LYS A 9 4.42 -3.27 5.24
N ASP A 10 4.21 -1.98 5.46
CA ASP A 10 2.95 -1.44 5.96
C ASP A 10 1.83 -1.62 4.95
N ALA A 11 2.09 -1.41 3.66
CA ALA A 11 1.13 -1.68 2.60
C ALA A 11 0.71 -3.15 2.56
N SER A 12 1.68 -4.07 2.66
CA SER A 12 1.39 -5.50 2.73
C SER A 12 0.54 -5.85 3.95
N GLU A 13 0.84 -5.26 5.10
CA GLU A 13 0.07 -5.45 6.33
C GLU A 13 -1.37 -4.94 6.19
N VAL A 14 -1.57 -3.76 5.60
CA VAL A 14 -2.89 -3.19 5.35
C VAL A 14 -3.69 -4.09 4.41
N ILE A 15 -3.08 -4.57 3.32
CA ILE A 15 -3.73 -5.51 2.40
C ILE A 15 -4.15 -6.78 3.13
N ASP A 16 -3.28 -7.33 3.97
CA ASP A 16 -3.58 -8.55 4.72
C ASP A 16 -4.69 -8.36 5.74
N LYS A 17 -4.69 -7.24 6.48
CA LYS A 17 -5.66 -7.01 7.56
C LYS A 17 -6.99 -6.42 7.09
N ARG A 18 -7.01 -5.64 6.00
CA ARG A 18 -8.15 -4.76 5.66
C ARG A 18 -8.87 -5.16 4.38
N LEU A 19 -8.19 -5.76 3.39
CA LEU A 19 -8.83 -6.17 2.15
C LEU A 19 -9.40 -7.59 2.26
N PRO A 20 -10.72 -7.80 2.07
CA PRO A 20 -11.35 -9.13 2.11
C PRO A 20 -11.21 -9.85 0.76
N ILE A 21 -10.00 -9.93 0.23
CA ILE A 21 -9.71 -10.53 -1.07
C ILE A 21 -9.03 -11.88 -0.91
N SER A 22 -9.41 -12.86 -1.72
CA SER A 22 -8.92 -14.24 -1.58
C SER A 22 -7.57 -14.49 -2.27
N HIS A 23 -7.07 -13.52 -3.04
CA HIS A 23 -5.95 -13.70 -3.97
C HIS A 23 -4.71 -12.87 -3.57
N LYS A 24 -4.56 -12.56 -2.27
CA LYS A 24 -3.49 -11.69 -1.74
C LYS A 24 -2.09 -12.15 -2.13
N GLU A 25 -1.89 -13.46 -2.20
CA GLU A 25 -0.63 -14.11 -2.55
C GLU A 25 -0.13 -13.78 -3.97
N ARG A 26 -1.02 -13.30 -4.84
CA ARG A 26 -0.69 -12.92 -6.23
C ARG A 26 -0.42 -11.43 -6.39
N LEU A 27 -0.66 -10.63 -5.36
CA LEU A 27 -0.46 -9.19 -5.41
C LEU A 27 1.03 -8.87 -5.41
N LYS A 28 1.43 -7.89 -6.21
CA LYS A 28 2.80 -7.35 -6.16
C LYS A 28 2.74 -5.91 -5.69
N VAL A 29 3.28 -5.67 -4.51
CA VAL A 29 3.40 -4.33 -3.93
C VAL A 29 4.74 -3.75 -4.36
N SER A 30 4.72 -2.57 -4.96
CA SER A 30 5.91 -1.83 -5.39
C SER A 30 5.80 -0.38 -4.96
N ALA A 31 6.90 0.21 -4.53
CA ALA A 31 6.95 1.60 -4.08
C ALA A 31 8.14 2.31 -4.72
N SER A 32 8.00 3.62 -4.95
CA SER A 32 9.11 4.46 -5.39
C SER A 32 10.18 4.61 -4.31
N ASP A 33 11.41 4.94 -4.71
CA ASP A 33 12.55 5.06 -3.79
C ASP A 33 12.36 6.17 -2.74
N ASP A 34 11.56 7.18 -3.05
CA ASP A 34 11.19 8.28 -2.15
C ASP A 34 9.97 7.97 -1.26
N ALA A 35 9.39 6.77 -1.38
CA ALA A 35 8.19 6.32 -0.68
C ALA A 35 6.98 7.25 -0.85
N GLN A 36 6.88 7.94 -2.00
CA GLN A 36 5.74 8.79 -2.34
C GLN A 36 4.75 8.13 -3.30
N THR A 37 5.13 7.05 -3.98
CA THR A 37 4.23 6.32 -4.88
C THR A 37 4.12 4.88 -4.43
N LEU A 38 2.90 4.36 -4.38
CA LEU A 38 2.62 2.94 -4.14
C LEU A 38 1.78 2.37 -5.27
N THR A 39 2.23 1.25 -5.83
CA THR A 39 1.50 0.49 -6.85
C THR A 39 1.28 -0.92 -6.32
N ILE A 40 0.06 -1.43 -6.46
CA ILE A 40 -0.28 -2.79 -6.05
C ILE A 40 -0.88 -3.51 -7.25
N ASP A 41 -0.05 -4.25 -7.99
CA ASP A 41 -0.52 -5.04 -9.13
C ASP A 41 -1.49 -6.12 -8.66
N GLY A 42 -2.64 -6.21 -9.35
CA GLY A 42 -3.70 -7.16 -9.04
C GLY A 42 -4.83 -6.61 -8.16
N LEU A 43 -4.72 -5.35 -7.72
CA LEU A 43 -5.84 -4.58 -7.17
C LEU A 43 -6.40 -3.61 -8.20
N SER A 44 -7.70 -3.37 -8.15
CA SER A 44 -8.34 -2.26 -8.89
C SER A 44 -7.90 -0.91 -8.34
N ASP A 45 -8.05 0.15 -9.15
CA ASP A 45 -7.67 1.51 -8.74
C ASP A 45 -8.38 1.96 -7.45
N GLU A 46 -9.64 1.57 -7.27
CA GLU A 46 -10.40 1.85 -6.05
C GLU A 46 -9.82 1.12 -4.83
N GLU A 47 -9.48 -0.15 -4.96
CA GLU A 47 -8.85 -0.93 -3.88
C GLU A 47 -7.46 -0.41 -3.52
N GLN A 48 -6.68 -0.01 -4.52
CA GLN A 48 -5.39 0.65 -4.31
C GLN A 48 -5.56 1.96 -3.56
N GLU A 49 -6.55 2.77 -3.91
CA GLU A 49 -6.81 4.04 -3.24
C GLU A 49 -7.23 3.83 -1.77
N VAL A 50 -8.01 2.78 -1.47
CA VAL A 50 -8.34 2.42 -0.08
C VAL A 50 -7.08 2.10 0.72
N VAL A 51 -6.15 1.31 0.17
CA VAL A 51 -4.88 1.01 0.85
C VAL A 51 -4.06 2.28 1.07
N LYS A 52 -3.96 3.15 0.05
CA LYS A 52 -3.24 4.43 0.15
C LYS A 52 -3.87 5.37 1.17
N GLU A 53 -5.19 5.44 1.25
CA GLU A 53 -5.92 6.24 2.24
C GLU A 53 -5.64 5.75 3.67
N ILE A 54 -5.62 4.44 3.89
CA ILE A 54 -5.29 3.85 5.21
C ILE A 54 -3.85 4.18 5.58
N LEU A 55 -2.91 4.03 4.66
CA LEU A 55 -1.49 4.37 4.90
C LEU A 55 -1.31 5.87 5.19
N ARG A 56 -2.06 6.74 4.50
CA ARG A 56 -2.07 8.19 4.76
C ARG A 56 -2.59 8.54 6.15
N LYS A 57 -3.73 7.96 6.54
CA LYS A 57 -4.44 8.30 7.79
C LYS A 57 -3.84 7.65 9.03
N GLU A 58 -3.45 6.38 8.93
CA GLU A 58 -3.07 5.56 10.10
C GLU A 58 -1.54 5.41 10.23
N TYR A 59 -0.80 5.41 9.12
CA TYR A 59 0.65 5.15 9.11
C TYR A 59 1.51 6.40 8.81
N GLY A 60 0.88 7.55 8.54
CA GLY A 60 1.57 8.84 8.40
C GLY A 60 2.18 9.11 7.03
N TYR A 61 1.83 8.35 5.99
CA TYR A 61 2.31 8.53 4.62
C TYR A 61 1.57 9.64 3.87
N GLN A 62 1.51 10.87 4.41
CA GLN A 62 0.66 11.95 3.88
C GLN A 62 0.95 12.36 2.43
N GLY A 63 2.16 12.10 1.93
CA GLY A 63 2.57 12.37 0.54
C GLY A 63 2.34 11.22 -0.44
N LEU A 64 1.68 10.13 -0.01
CA LEU A 64 1.47 8.95 -0.83
C LEU A 64 0.46 9.20 -1.95
N GLN A 65 0.90 8.94 -3.19
CA GLN A 65 0.12 9.01 -4.42
C GLN A 65 -0.19 7.63 -4.98
#